data_AF-A0A2T6A6E5-F1
#
_entry.id   AF-A0A2T6A6E5-F1
#
_cell.length_a   1.000
_cell.length_b   1.000
_cell.length_c   1.000
_cell.angle_alpha   90.00
_cell.angle_beta   90.00
_cell.angle_gamma   90.00
#
_symmetry.space_group_name_H-M   'P 1'
#
loop_
_entity.id
_entity.type
_entity.pdbx_description
1 polymer ?
#
loop_
_entity_poly.entity_id
_entity_poly.type
_entity_poly.pdbx_seq_one_letter_code
_entity_poly.pdbx_strand_id
1 'polypeptide(L)'
;MTRRGDGEAQFSAGGETYRLKFDFNALADFESIAGAAVWGALDRFAEGEATAEDLRAMLCACLQEHHAGITLRAAGRLMSEGRQALSRAMESALAAPASEDESGEPQAATSPAA
;
A
#
# COMPACT_ATOMS: atom_id res chain seq x y z
N MET A 1 -9.67 11.41 -0.63
CA MET A 1 -10.17 10.39 -1.57
C MET A 1 -9.02 9.45 -1.88
N THR A 2 -8.99 8.28 -1.26
CA THR A 2 -8.07 7.21 -1.64
C THR A 2 -8.65 6.56 -2.88
N ARG A 3 -7.95 6.57 -4.01
CA ARG A 3 -8.39 5.87 -5.23
C ARG A 3 -8.37 4.38 -4.92
N ARG A 4 -9.55 3.77 -5.00
CA ARG A 4 -9.84 2.41 -4.52
C ARG A 4 -9.33 1.46 -5.61
N GLY A 5 -8.17 0.84 -5.38
CA GLY A 5 -7.54 -0.09 -6.34
C GLY A 5 -6.04 0.12 -6.58
N ASP A 6 -5.46 1.24 -6.13
CA ASP A 6 -4.05 1.55 -6.42
C ASP A 6 -3.03 0.91 -5.44
N GLY A 7 -3.49 0.14 -4.46
CA GLY A 7 -2.64 -0.39 -3.40
C GLY A 7 -2.06 0.69 -2.47
N GLU A 8 -2.72 1.85 -2.36
CA GLU A 8 -2.24 2.95 -1.52
C GLU A 8 -2.98 3.06 -0.19
N ALA A 9 -2.22 3.37 0.86
CA ALA A 9 -2.78 3.74 2.15
C ALA A 9 -1.93 4.83 2.81
N GLN A 10 -2.48 5.48 3.83
CA GLN A 10 -1.76 6.46 4.62
C GLN A 10 -2.05 6.27 6.11
N PHE A 11 -1.07 6.59 6.95
CA PHE A 11 -1.22 6.65 8.39
C PHE A 11 -0.40 7.78 8.97
N SER A 12 -0.74 8.21 10.18
CA SER A 12 0.03 9.22 10.91
C SER A 12 0.71 8.58 12.12
N ALA A 13 1.99 8.87 12.29
CA ALA A 13 2.80 8.40 13.41
C ALA A 13 3.78 9.48 13.82
N GLY A 14 3.90 9.76 15.13
CA GLY A 14 4.83 10.78 15.63
C GLY A 14 4.59 12.20 15.09
N GLY A 15 3.36 12.53 14.67
CA GLY A 15 3.03 13.84 14.08
C GLY A 15 3.34 13.96 12.59
N GLU A 16 3.85 12.92 11.95
CA GLU A 16 4.13 12.86 10.52
C GLU A 16 3.14 11.92 9.81
N THR A 17 2.85 12.20 8.54
CA THR A 17 1.98 11.36 7.71
C THR A 17 2.81 10.54 6.74
N TYR A 18 2.69 9.23 6.85
CA TYR A 18 3.36 8.25 6.01
C TYR A 18 2.38 7.73 4.94
N ARG A 19 2.92 7.50 3.75
CA ARG A 19 2.19 6.99 2.58
C ARG A 19 2.79 5.67 2.16
N LEU A 20 1.94 4.68 2.00
CA LEU A 20 2.26 3.33 1.60
C LEU A 20 1.83 3.12 0.16
N LYS A 21 2.69 2.47 -0.62
CA LYS A 21 2.39 1.94 -1.94
C LYS A 21 2.66 0.45 -1.95
N PHE A 22 1.61 -0.35 -2.17
CA PHE A 22 1.72 -1.78 -2.38
C PHE A 22 1.54 -2.05 -3.88
N ASP A 23 2.66 -2.20 -4.58
CA ASP A 23 2.74 -2.51 -6.01
C ASP A 23 3.86 -3.52 -6.29
N PHE A 24 4.12 -3.81 -7.57
CA PHE A 24 5.18 -4.75 -7.96
C PHE A 24 6.58 -4.36 -7.46
N ASN A 25 6.89 -3.07 -7.33
CA ASN A 25 8.19 -2.64 -6.80
C ASN A 25 8.27 -2.94 -5.31
N ALA A 26 7.20 -2.66 -4.56
CA ALA A 26 7.13 -3.04 -3.14
C ALA A 26 7.24 -4.55 -2.94
N LEU A 27 6.67 -5.37 -3.84
CA LEU A 27 6.86 -6.82 -3.81
C LEU A 27 8.32 -7.22 -4.02
N ALA A 28 9.00 -6.67 -5.03
CA ALA A 28 10.41 -6.96 -5.32
C ALA A 28 11.36 -6.47 -4.20
N ASP A 29 11.08 -5.31 -3.63
CA ASP A 29 11.81 -4.76 -2.49
C ASP A 29 11.64 -5.64 -1.26
N PHE A 30 10.44 -6.16 -1.01
CA PHE A 30 10.21 -7.14 0.04
C PHE A 30 11.10 -8.38 -0.14
N GLU A 31 11.14 -8.98 -1.33
CA GLU A 31 11.96 -10.18 -1.59
C GLU A 31 13.44 -9.89 -1.36
N SER A 32 13.91 -8.71 -1.77
CA SER A 32 15.29 -8.26 -1.58
C SER A 32 15.64 -8.08 -0.09
N ILE A 33 14.69 -7.58 0.70
CA ILE A 33 14.86 -7.37 2.14
C ILE A 33 14.78 -8.68 2.92
N ALA A 34 13.76 -9.50 2.65
CA ALA A 34 13.43 -10.69 3.41
C ALA A 34 14.26 -11.90 2.99
N GLY A 35 14.85 -11.88 1.79
CA GLY A 35 15.56 -13.03 1.23
C GLY A 35 14.65 -14.24 0.95
N ALA A 36 13.34 -13.99 0.78
CA ALA A 36 12.32 -15.01 0.61
C ALA A 36 11.30 -14.58 -0.45
N ALA A 37 10.66 -15.55 -1.09
CA ALA A 37 9.63 -15.29 -2.09
C ALA A 37 8.41 -14.58 -1.47
N VAL A 38 7.93 -13.53 -2.15
CA VAL A 38 6.86 -12.68 -1.63
C VAL A 38 5.54 -13.42 -1.48
N TRP A 39 5.23 -14.34 -2.40
CA TRP A 39 3.97 -15.09 -2.39
C TRP A 39 3.79 -15.91 -1.11
N GLY A 40 4.84 -16.61 -0.68
CA GLY A 40 4.79 -17.36 0.59
C GLY A 40 4.67 -16.45 1.82
N ALA A 41 5.15 -15.21 1.74
CA ALA A 41 4.93 -14.23 2.80
C ALA A 41 3.48 -13.73 2.80
N LEU A 42 2.90 -13.44 1.63
CA LEU A 42 1.50 -13.03 1.49
C LEU A 42 0.53 -14.09 2.03
N ASP A 43 0.80 -15.37 1.80
CA ASP A 43 0.04 -16.47 2.41
C ASP A 43 0.10 -16.41 3.95
N ARG A 44 1.30 -16.26 4.52
CA ARG A 44 1.46 -16.07 5.98
C ARG A 44 0.75 -14.84 6.50
N PHE A 45 0.72 -13.74 5.74
CA PHE A 45 -0.05 -12.54 6.13
C PHE A 45 -1.55 -12.82 6.16
N ALA A 46 -2.08 -13.54 5.18
CA ALA A 46 -3.49 -13.91 5.11
C ALA A 46 -3.91 -14.88 6.22
N GLU A 47 -3.03 -15.82 6.58
CA GLU A 47 -3.25 -16.80 7.64
C GLU A 47 -2.98 -16.23 9.05
N GLY A 48 -2.43 -15.02 9.15
CA GLY A 48 -2.06 -14.40 10.42
C GLY A 48 -0.79 -14.98 11.06
N GLU A 49 0.00 -15.71 10.28
CA GLU A 49 1.25 -16.35 10.68
C GLU A 49 2.50 -15.53 10.31
N ALA A 50 2.31 -14.32 9.76
CA ALA A 50 3.41 -13.45 9.41
C ALA A 50 4.28 -13.10 10.63
N THR A 51 5.59 -13.26 10.48
CA THR A 51 6.54 -12.94 11.53
C THR A 51 6.69 -11.42 11.68
N ALA A 52 7.26 -10.98 12.81
CA ALA A 52 7.60 -9.57 12.99
C ALA A 52 8.61 -9.08 11.94
N GLU A 53 9.45 -9.98 11.42
CA GLU A 53 10.38 -9.68 10.34
C GLU A 53 9.66 -9.48 9.02
N ASP A 54 8.70 -10.35 8.69
CA ASP A 54 7.84 -10.21 7.51
C ASP A 54 7.10 -8.85 7.54
N LEU A 55 6.43 -8.54 8.66
CA LEU A 55 5.70 -7.29 8.84
C LEU A 55 6.59 -6.05 8.67
N ARG A 56 7.78 -6.08 9.28
CA ARG A 56 8.75 -4.99 9.19
C ARG A 56 9.29 -4.82 7.77
N ALA A 57 9.62 -5.93 7.10
CA ALA A 57 10.12 -5.92 5.74
C ALA A 57 9.07 -5.38 4.78
N MET A 58 7.82 -5.85 4.90
CA MET A 58 6.72 -5.43 4.04
C MET A 58 6.38 -3.95 4.23
N LEU A 59 6.30 -3.48 5.48
CA LEU A 59 6.08 -2.05 5.73
C LEU A 59 7.21 -1.20 5.17
N CYS A 60 8.47 -1.63 5.33
CA CYS A 60 9.63 -0.93 4.79
C CYS A 60 9.56 -0.84 3.26
N ALA A 61 9.26 -1.95 2.59
CA ALA A 61 9.13 -2.00 1.14
C ALA A 61 8.02 -1.07 0.64
N CYS A 62 6.84 -1.11 1.27
CA CYS A 62 5.72 -0.24 0.90
C CYS A 62 5.99 1.26 1.11
N LEU A 63 6.94 1.61 1.98
CA LEU A 63 7.31 3.01 2.25
C LEU A 63 8.34 3.54 1.26
N GLN A 64 9.14 2.70 0.59
CA GLN A 64 10.27 3.16 -0.22
C GLN A 64 9.88 4.15 -1.32
N GLU A 65 8.74 3.93 -1.98
CA GLU A 65 8.26 4.77 -3.09
C GLU A 65 8.09 6.24 -2.70
N HIS A 66 7.58 6.50 -1.49
CA HIS A 66 7.31 7.87 -1.01
C HIS A 66 8.27 8.35 0.07
N HIS A 67 9.02 7.44 0.69
CA HIS A 67 9.92 7.68 1.82
C HIS A 67 11.26 6.99 1.56
N ALA A 68 11.88 7.35 0.43
CA ALA A 68 13.16 6.80 0.01
C ALA A 68 14.21 6.91 1.12
N GLY A 69 14.91 5.80 1.39
CA GLY A 69 15.93 5.75 2.44
C GLY A 69 15.39 5.48 3.84
N ILE A 70 14.08 5.23 3.99
CA ILE A 70 13.57 4.67 5.23
C ILE A 70 14.28 3.34 5.53
N THR A 71 14.68 3.17 6.78
CA THR A 71 15.38 1.97 7.22
C THR A 71 14.41 0.93 7.77
N LEU A 72 14.78 -0.35 7.72
CA LEU A 72 14.02 -1.43 8.36
C LEU A 72 13.73 -1.14 9.84
N ARG A 73 14.69 -0.55 10.55
CA ARG A 73 14.52 -0.18 11.96
C ARG A 73 13.50 0.95 12.13
N ALA A 74 13.48 1.92 11.23
CA ALA A 74 12.46 2.98 11.24
C ALA A 74 11.08 2.42 10.94
N ALA A 75 10.93 1.58 9.91
CA ALA A 75 9.68 0.88 9.61
C ALA A 75 9.19 0.05 10.82
N GLY A 76 10.08 -0.68 11.48
CA GLY A 76 9.74 -1.44 12.70
C GLY A 76 9.19 -0.57 13.84
N ARG A 77 9.67 0.67 14.00
CA ARG A 77 9.10 1.61 14.99
C ARG A 77 7.71 2.11 14.62
N LEU A 78 7.42 2.21 13.32
CA LEU A 78 6.14 2.66 12.80
C LEU A 78 5.08 1.56 12.78
N MET A 79 5.43 0.29 13.08
CA MET A 79 4.48 -0.81 12.95
C MET A 79 3.28 -0.71 13.90
N SER A 80 3.43 -0.11 15.09
CA SER A 80 2.33 0.02 16.05
C SER A 80 1.16 0.83 15.47
N GLU A 81 1.48 1.91 14.75
CA GLU A 81 0.52 2.81 14.11
C GLU A 81 0.23 2.39 12.66
N GLY A 82 1.25 1.90 11.95
CA GLY A 82 1.21 1.58 10.53
C GLY A 82 0.59 0.22 10.18
N ARG A 83 0.40 -0.68 11.15
CA ARG A 83 -0.15 -2.03 10.89
C ARG A 83 -1.49 -2.00 10.17
N GLN A 84 -2.41 -1.15 10.63
CA GLN A 84 -3.75 -1.06 10.01
C GLN A 84 -3.69 -0.48 8.59
N ALA A 85 -2.80 0.49 8.35
CA ALA A 85 -2.65 1.05 7.01
C ALA A 85 -1.96 0.06 6.06
N LEU A 86 -1.01 -0.73 6.56
CA LEU A 86 -0.40 -1.82 5.80
C LEU A 86 -1.45 -2.83 5.34
N SER A 87 -2.29 -3.33 6.26
CA SER A 87 -3.38 -4.25 5.91
C SER A 87 -4.31 -3.64 4.85
N ARG A 88 -4.71 -2.37 5.00
CA ARG A 88 -5.57 -1.69 4.03
C ARG A 88 -4.92 -1.52 2.65
N ALA A 89 -3.62 -1.25 2.59
CA ALA A 89 -2.88 -1.14 1.33
C ALA A 89 -2.89 -2.49 0.58
N MET A 90 -2.60 -3.58 1.31
CA MET A 90 -2.63 -4.94 0.78
C MET A 90 -4.04 -5.34 0.31
N GLU A 91 -5.06 -5.11 1.14
CA GLU A 91 -6.46 -5.37 0.79
C GLU A 91 -6.90 -4.57 -0.45
N SER A 92 -6.49 -3.30 -0.56
CA SER A 92 -6.84 -2.46 -1.72
C SER A 92 -6.16 -2.91 -3.01
N ALA A 93 -4.96 -3.49 -2.94
CA ALA A 93 -4.25 -3.97 -4.12
C ALA A 93 -4.71 -5.36 -4.56
N LEU A 94 -5.07 -6.21 -3.60
CA LEU A 94 -5.51 -7.59 -3.83
C LEU A 94 -7.01 -7.71 -4.11
N ALA A 95 -7.80 -6.69 -3.76
CA ALA A 95 -9.18 -6.59 -4.23
C ALA A 95 -9.16 -6.56 -5.76
N ALA A 96 -9.81 -7.55 -6.38
CA ALA A 96 -9.94 -7.62 -7.84
C ALA A 96 -10.43 -6.26 -8.36
N PRO A 97 -9.89 -5.76 -9.50
CA PRO A 97 -10.42 -4.55 -10.11
C PRO A 97 -11.90 -4.81 -10.39
N ALA A 98 -12.78 -4.12 -9.68
CA ALA A 98 -14.15 -4.00 -10.13
C ALA A 98 -14.03 -3.28 -11.47
N SER A 99 -14.35 -3.98 -12.56
CA SER A 99 -14.34 -3.45 -13.91
C SER A 99 -14.87 -2.02 -13.90
N GLU A 100 -13.99 -1.04 -14.10
CA GLU A 100 -14.40 0.30 -14.46
C GLU A 100 -14.86 0.19 -15.91
N ASP A 101 -16.14 -0.13 -16.09
CA ASP A 101 -16.84 0.22 -17.32
C ASP A 101 -16.67 1.73 -17.51
N GLU A 102 -15.99 2.06 -18.60
CA GLU A 102 -15.81 3.41 -19.12
C GLU A 102 -17.12 4.18 -19.14
N SER A 103 -17.10 5.45 -18.74
CA SER A 103 -17.64 6.49 -19.60
C SER A 103 -17.14 7.85 -19.16
N GLY A 104 -16.36 8.43 -20.05
CA GLY A 104 -15.76 9.74 -19.91
C GLY A 104 -16.78 10.85 -19.66
N GLU A 105 -16.30 11.86 -18.95
CA GLU A 105 -16.84 13.20 -19.06
C GLU A 105 -16.94 13.63 -20.53
N PRO A 106 -17.97 14.40 -20.87
CA PRO A 106 -17.69 15.64 -21.57
C PRO A 106 -18.07 16.82 -20.69
N GLN A 107 -17.04 17.56 -20.30
CA GLN A 107 -17.17 18.92 -19.80
C GLN A 107 -17.45 19.87 -20.99
N ALA A 108 -18.46 20.73 -20.81
CA ALA A 108 -18.68 22.08 -21.34
C ALA A 108 -20.14 22.24 -21.81
N ALA A 109 -21.03 22.91 -21.08
CA ALA A 109 -21.13 24.36 -20.84
C ALA A 109 -22.33 24.96 -21.61
N THR A 110 -23.06 25.82 -20.90
CA THR A 110 -23.99 26.87 -21.37
C THR A 110 -25.35 26.49 -21.99
N SER A 111 -26.41 26.67 -21.18
CA SER A 111 -27.68 27.31 -21.62
C SER A 111 -27.39 28.67 -22.29
N PRO A 112 -28.27 29.26 -23.15
CA PRO A 112 -29.74 29.30 -22.99
C PRO A 112 -30.63 29.33 -24.28
N ALA A 113 -31.94 29.21 -24.04
CA ALA A 113 -33.10 29.83 -24.71
C ALA A 113 -33.37 29.66 -26.22
N ALA A 114 -34.56 29.11 -26.52
CA ALA A 114 -35.51 29.60 -27.52
C ALA A 114 -36.92 29.13 -27.15
#